data_AF-A0A5K7X9M6-F1
#
_entry.id   AF-A0A5K7X9M6-F1
#
_cell.length_a   1.000
_cell.length_b   1.000
_cell.length_c   1.000
_cell.angle_alpha   90.00
_cell.angle_beta   90.00
_cell.angle_gamma   90.00
#
_symmetry.space_group_name_H-M   'P 1'
#
loop_
_entity.id
_entity.type
_entity.pdbx_description
1 polymer ?
#
loop_
_entity_poly.entity_id
_entity_poly.type
_entity_poly.pdbx_seq_one_letter_code
_entity_poly.pdbx_strand_id
1 'polypeptide(L)' 'MASTGLVTRRKQGSFALYRLQDPVLEKICELVCESLRRDLEAEVKRNKKLLRKGGRQ' A
#
# COMPACT_ATOMS: atom_id res chain seq x y z
N MET A 1 8.95 17.91 2.93
CA MET A 1 8.53 16.60 3.50
C MET A 1 8.90 16.49 4.98
N ALA A 2 10.18 16.49 5.36
CA ALA A 2 10.53 16.56 6.79
C ALA A 2 10.22 17.94 7.40
N SER A 3 10.48 19.01 6.64
CA SER A 3 10.15 20.39 7.01
C SER A 3 8.65 20.68 7.10
N THR A 4 7.80 19.81 6.56
CA THR A 4 6.34 19.96 6.52
C THR A 4 5.64 19.15 7.62
N GLY A 5 6.39 18.51 8.54
CA GLY A 5 5.85 17.76 9.68
C GLY A 5 5.30 16.37 9.36
N LEU A 6 5.30 15.96 8.09
CA LEU A 6 4.71 14.68 7.65
C LEU A 6 5.61 13.49 7.99
N VAL A 7 6.92 13.70 7.98
CA VAL A 7 7.93 12.68 8.28
C VAL A 7 8.99 13.21 9.23
N THR A 8 9.43 12.37 10.16
CA THR A 8 10.68 12.60 10.88
C THR A 8 11.86 12.12 10.06
N ARG A 9 13.02 12.78 10.22
CA ARG A 9 14.27 12.40 9.58
C ARG A 9 15.33 12.12 10.64
N ARG A 10 15.98 10.96 10.56
CA ARG A 10 17.13 10.59 11.40
C ARG A 10 18.34 10.29 10.52
N LYS A 11 19.48 10.92 10.79
CA LYS A 11 20.76 10.57 10.15
C LYS A 11 21.32 9.29 10.78
N GLN A 12 21.74 8.34 9.97
CA GLN A 12 22.40 7.11 10.38
C GLN A 12 23.65 6.91 9.51
N GLY A 13 24.81 7.36 10.00
CA GLY A 13 26.04 7.40 9.21
C GLY A 13 25.87 8.26 7.95
N SER A 14 26.09 7.66 6.78
CA SER A 14 25.85 8.27 5.47
C SER A 14 24.37 8.24 5.03
N PHE A 15 23.52 7.46 5.71
CA PHE A 15 22.11 7.31 5.35
C PHE A 15 21.20 8.28 6.11
N ALA A 16 20.01 8.52 5.55
CA ALA A 16 18.92 9.21 6.21
C ALA A 16 17.70 8.28 6.25
N LEU A 17 17.24 7.98 7.46
CA LEU A 17 16.01 7.23 7.71
C LEU A 17 14.84 8.20 7.85
N TYR A 18 13.71 7.85 7.25
CA TYR A 18 12.48 8.62 7.36
C TYR A 18 11.39 7.75 7.98
N ARG A 19 10.58 8.34 8.84
CA ARG A 19 9.40 7.69 9.43
C ARG A 19 8.22 8.64 9.34
N LEU A 20 7.05 8.12 8.99
CA LEU A 20 5.79 8.88 9.10
C LEU A 20 5.61 9.37 10.55
N GLN A 21 5.30 10.65 10.69
CA GLN A 21 5.03 11.27 12.00
C GLN A 21 3.56 11.66 12.17
N ASP A 22 2.88 11.90 11.05
CA ASP A 22 1.49 12.33 11.07
C ASP A 22 0.54 11.12 11.19
N PRO A 23 -0.23 11.00 12.30
CA PRO A 23 -1.16 9.89 12.52
C PRO A 23 -2.32 9.89 11.52
N VAL A 24 -2.64 11.03 10.91
CA VAL A 24 -3.65 11.11 9.85
C VAL A 24 -3.12 10.45 8.58
N LEU A 25 -1.85 10.66 8.23
CA LEU A 25 -1.24 9.99 7.09
C LEU A 25 -1.18 8.47 7.29
N GLU A 26 -0.88 8.01 8.50
CA GLU A 26 -0.87 6.56 8.81
C GLU A 26 -2.25 5.93 8.54
N LYS A 27 -3.33 6.57 9.01
CA LYS A 27 -4.71 6.13 8.74
C LYS A 27 -5.08 6.18 7.26
N ILE A 28 -4.67 7.23 6.54
CA ILE A 28 -4.92 7.34 5.09
C ILE A 28 -4.19 6.20 4.36
N CYS A 29 -2.94 5.93 4.72
CA CYS A 29 -2.17 4.83 4.15
C CYS A 29 -2.87 3.49 4.37
N GLU A 30 -3.35 3.22 5.59
CA GLU A 30 -4.10 2.01 5.90
C GLU A 30 -5.37 1.86 5.03
N LEU A 31 -6.18 2.92 4.95
CA LEU A 31 -7.41 2.91 4.16
C LEU A 31 -7.16 2.68 2.67
N VAL A 32 -6.16 3.36 2.10
CA VAL A 32 -5.79 3.19 0.69
C VAL A 32 -5.27 1.79 0.42
N CYS A 33 -4.36 1.29 1.27
CA CYS A 33 -3.82 -0.06 1.15
C CYS A 33 -4.93 -1.12 1.25
N GLU A 34 -5.90 -0.94 2.15
CA GLU A 34 -7.02 -1.84 2.26
C GLU A 34 -7.91 -1.84 1.00
N SER A 35 -8.20 -0.66 0.45
CA SER A 35 -8.95 -0.55 -0.82
C SER A 35 -8.24 -1.28 -1.95
N LEU A 36 -6.94 -0.99 -2.14
CA LEU A 36 -6.13 -1.63 -3.18
C LEU A 36 -6.08 -3.15 -3.03
N ARG A 37 -5.96 -3.65 -1.80
CA ARG A 37 -5.99 -5.10 -1.53
C ARG A 37 -7.33 -5.71 -1.94
N ARG A 38 -8.46 -5.08 -1.57
CA ARG A 38 -9.81 -5.56 -1.92
C ARG A 38 -10.01 -5.60 -3.43
N ASP A 39 -9.56 -4.57 -4.13
CA ASP A 39 -9.66 -4.48 -5.59
C ASP A 39 -8.85 -5.57 -6.28
N LEU A 40 -7.60 -5.78 -5.83
CA LEU A 40 -6.73 -6.83 -6.33
C LEU A 40 -7.31 -8.24 -6.08
N GLU A 41 -7.83 -8.49 -4.88
CA GLU A 41 -8.50 -9.76 -4.55
C GLU A 41 -9.70 -10.04 -5.46
N ALA A 42 -10.51 -9.01 -5.71
CA ALA A 42 -11.65 -9.11 -6.61
C ALA A 42 -11.20 -9.42 -8.05
N GLU A 43 -10.13 -8.78 -8.51
CA GLU A 43 -9.55 -9.03 -9.84
C GLU A 43 -8.99 -10.44 -9.97
N VAL A 44 -8.18 -10.89 -9.03
CA VAL A 44 -7.65 -12.26 -9.00
C VAL A 44 -8.78 -13.29 -9.00
N LYS A 45 -9.85 -13.05 -8.23
CA LYS A 45 -11.02 -13.94 -8.20
C LYS A 45 -11.75 -13.98 -9.55
N ARG A 46 -11.88 -12.85 -10.25
CA ARG A 46 -12.44 -12.79 -11.61
C ARG A 46 -11.57 -13.56 -12.59
N ASN A 47 -10.26 -13.30 -12.61
CA ASN A 47 -9.31 -13.93 -13.53
C ASN A 47 -9.25 -15.46 -13.30
N LYS A 48 -9.23 -15.91 -12.04
CA LYS A 48 -9.29 -17.34 -11.71
C LYS A 48 -10.57 -18.02 -12.19
N LYS A 49 -11.72 -17.33 -12.14
CA LYS A 49 -12.99 -17.86 -12.70
C LYS A 49 -12.93 -17.99 -14.23
N LEU A 50 -12.32 -17.03 -14.91
CA LEU A 50 -12.14 -17.06 -16.37
C LEU A 50 -11.24 -18.22 -16.79
N LEU A 51 -10.09 -18.40 -16.12
CA LEU A 51 -9.18 -19.52 -16.38
C LEU A 51 -9.86 -20.88 -16.15
N ARG A 52 -10.69 -21.02 -15.10
CA ARG A 52 -11.46 -22.26 -14.85
C ARG A 52 -12.56 -22.52 -15.87
N LYS A 53 -13.16 -21.48 -16.46
CA LYS A 53 -14.14 -21.63 -17.54
C LYS A 53 -13.49 -22.02 -18.86
N GLY A 54 -12.30 -21.50 -19.16
CA GLY A 54 -11.54 -21.83 -20.38
C GLY A 54 -10.94 -23.24 -20.40
N GLY A 55 -10.76 -23.89 -19.25
CA GLY A 55 -10.26 -25.27 -19.15
C GLY A 55 -11.34 -26.37 -19.20
N ARG A 56 -12.61 -26.02 -19.44
CA ARG A 56 -13.67 -26.97 -19.81
C ARG A 56 -14.03 -26.76 -21.28
N GLN A 57 -13.15 -27.24 -22.16
CA GLN A 57 -13.47 -27.47 -23.56
C GLN A 57 -12.81 -28.77 -23.98
#